data_AF-A0A1Y3NGX1-F1
#
_entry.id   AF-A0A1Y3NGX1-F1
#
_cell.length_a   1.000
_cell.length_b   1.000
_cell.length_c   1.000
_cell.angle_alpha   90.00
_cell.angle_beta   90.00
_cell.angle_gamma   90.00
#
_symmetry.space_group_name_H-M   'P 1'
#
loop_
_entity.id
_entity.type
_entity.pdbx_description
1 polymer ?
#
loop_
_entity_poly.entity_id
_entity_poly.type
_entity_poly.pdbx_seq_one_letter_code
_entity_poly.pdbx_strand_id
1 'polypeptide(L)' 'ECDICKKIFSRKYDLIRHRRIHTGETPYKCHICGLGFTRSDHRDRHIHRTSCGQS' A
#
# COMPACT_ATOMS: atom_id res chain seq x y z
N GLU A 1 8.97 -17.37 0.23
CA GLU A 1 8.79 -16.91 -1.16
C GLU A 1 7.34 -16.50 -1.39
N CYS A 2 7.06 -15.76 -2.46
CA CYS A 2 5.72 -15.47 -2.94
C CYS A 2 5.14 -16.69 -3.65
N ASP A 3 3.93 -17.08 -3.29
CA ASP A 3 3.20 -18.21 -3.86
C ASP A 3 2.81 -18.01 -5.33
N ILE A 4 2.63 -16.75 -5.75
CA ILE A 4 2.13 -16.39 -7.09
C ILE A 4 3.28 -16.19 -8.09
N CYS A 5 4.31 -15.44 -7.72
CA CYS A 5 5.41 -15.09 -8.64
C CYS A 5 6.78 -15.60 -8.21
N LYS A 6 6.85 -16.46 -7.18
CA LYS A 6 8.08 -17.09 -6.66
C LYS A 6 9.20 -16.13 -6.21
N LYS A 7 8.91 -14.84 -6.11
CA LYS A 7 9.85 -13.85 -5.58
C LYS A 7 10.19 -14.14 -4.11
N ILE A 8 11.48 -14.13 -3.78
CA ILE A 8 11.98 -14.41 -2.43
C ILE A 8 12.10 -13.09 -1.66
N PHE A 9 11.73 -13.13 -0.38
CA PHE A 9 11.81 -12.02 0.56
C PHE A 9 12.47 -12.50 1.84
N SER A 10 13.41 -11.72 2.37
CA SER A 10 14.12 -12.07 3.61
C SER A 10 13.27 -11.87 4.87
N ARG A 11 12.19 -11.07 4.78
CA ARG A 11 11.34 -10.70 5.92
C ARG A 11 9.88 -11.01 5.62
N LYS A 12 9.16 -11.59 6.59
CA LYS A 12 7.76 -12.00 6.45
C LYS A 12 6.82 -10.83 6.11
N TYR A 13 7.03 -9.67 6.73
CA TYR A 13 6.19 -8.49 6.48
C TYR A 13 6.36 -7.96 5.04
N ASP A 14 7.56 -8.08 4.46
CA ASP A 14 7.82 -7.68 3.07
C ASP A 14 7.08 -8.61 2.10
N LEU A 15 7.07 -9.92 2.38
CA LEU A 15 6.28 -10.91 1.64
C LEU A 15 4.78 -10.62 1.74
N ILE A 16 4.25 -10.41 2.94
CA ILE A 16 2.81 -10.10 3.13
C ILE A 16 2.43 -8.84 2.37
N ARG A 17 3.23 -7.77 2.49
CA ARG A 17 3.01 -6.53 1.74
C ARG A 17 3.07 -6.75 0.23
N HIS A 18 4.00 -7.56 -0.24
CA HIS A 18 4.12 -7.88 -1.66
C HIS A 18 2.87 -8.61 -2.19
N ARG A 19 2.30 -9.55 -1.42
CA ARG A 19 1.07 -10.28 -1.83
C ARG A 19 -0.10 -9.35 -2.14
N ARG A 20 -0.16 -8.18 -1.51
CA ARG A 20 -1.19 -7.16 -1.79
C ARG A 20 -1.20 -6.71 -3.25
N ILE A 21 -0.06 -6.74 -3.94
CA ILE A 21 0.03 -6.40 -5.37
C ILE A 21 -0.78 -7.37 -6.23
N HIS A 22 -0.83 -8.65 -5.85
CA HIS A 22 -1.58 -9.66 -6.59
C HIS A 22 -3.07 -9.65 -6.25
N THR A 23 -3.40 -9.41 -4.98
CA THR A 23 -4.80 -9.38 -4.51
C THR A 23 -5.52 -8.05 -4.79
N GLY A 24 -4.78 -6.98 -5.06
CA GLY A 24 -5.33 -5.62 -5.12
C GLY A 24 -5.73 -5.03 -3.75
N GLU A 25 -5.43 -5.70 -2.64
CA GLU A 25 -5.80 -5.23 -1.30
C GLU A 25 -5.11 -3.90 -0.96
N THR A 26 -5.92 -2.90 -0.63
CA THR A 26 -5.46 -1.55 -0.26
C THR A 26 -5.98 -1.15 1.12
N PRO A 27 -5.41 -1.72 2.21
CA PRO A 27 -5.93 -1.50 3.56
C PRO A 27 -5.74 -0.06 4.06
N TYR A 28 -4.84 0.71 3.44
CA TYR A 28 -4.56 2.08 3.84
C TYR A 28 -5.29 3.05 2.93
N LYS A 29 -6.48 3.49 3.35
CA LYS A 29 -7.27 4.47 2.59
C LYS A 29 -6.95 5.89 3.03
N CYS A 30 -6.84 6.82 2.09
CA CYS A 30 -6.83 8.24 2.40
C CYS A 30 -8.18 8.60 3.02
N HIS A 31 -8.19 9.17 4.22
CA HIS A 31 -9.43 9.55 4.89
C HIS A 31 -10.11 10.78 4.26
N ILE A 32 -9.41 11.48 3.36
CA ILE A 32 -9.90 12.71 2.73
C ILE A 32 -10.53 12.42 1.38
N CYS A 33 -9.85 11.68 0.50
CA CYS A 33 -10.32 11.38 -0.86
C CYS A 33 -10.62 9.90 -1.11
N GLY A 34 -10.52 9.03 -0.09
CA GLY A 34 -10.87 7.61 -0.19
C GLY A 34 -9.88 6.73 -0.96
N LEU A 35 -8.85 7.33 -1.58
CA LEU A 35 -7.86 6.61 -2.39
C LEU A 35 -7.14 5.53 -1.57
N GLY A 36 -7.12 4.30 -2.09
CA GLY A 36 -6.50 3.15 -1.43
C GLY A 36 -5.02 2.99 -1.75
N PHE A 37 -4.24 2.61 -0.74
CA PHE A 37 -2.81 2.33 -0.86
C PHE A 37 -2.47 0.97 -0.23
N THR A 38 -1.47 0.29 -0.80
CA THR A 38 -0.93 -0.97 -0.28
C THR A 38 0.00 -0.76 0.93
N ARG A 39 0.42 0.50 1.16
CA ARG A 39 1.40 0.95 2.16
C ARG A 39 0.94 2.23 2.87
N SER A 40 1.19 2.32 4.19
CA SER A 40 0.87 3.51 4.98
C SER A 40 1.73 4.71 4.57
N ASP A 41 3.04 4.53 4.42
CA ASP A 41 3.96 5.62 4.06
C ASP A 41 3.64 6.24 2.69
N HIS A 42 3.07 5.46 1.77
CA HIS A 42 2.57 5.97 0.49
C HIS A 42 1.31 6.84 0.67
N ARG A 43 0.38 6.38 1.53
CA ARG A 43 -0.85 7.11 1.88
C ARG A 43 -0.53 8.40 2.63
N ASP A 44 0.41 8.36 3.57
CA ASP A 44 0.82 9.52 4.36
C ASP A 44 1.52 10.56 3.47
N ARG A 45 2.45 10.12 2.61
CA ARG A 45 3.07 10.99 1.60
C ARG A 45 2.04 11.59 0.65
N HIS A 46 1.02 10.82 0.27
CA HIS A 46 -0.07 11.34 -0.55
C HIS A 46 -0.84 12.44 0.18
N ILE A 47 -1.24 12.23 1.44
CA ILE A 47 -1.95 13.24 2.25
C ILE A 47 -1.11 14.52 2.40
N HIS A 48 0.21 14.40 2.59
CA HIS A 48 1.08 15.56 2.75
C HIS A 48 1.39 16.30 1.44
N ARG A 49 1.55 15.58 0.31
CA ARG A 49 1.99 16.16 -0.97
C ARG A 49 0.85 16.54 -1.88
N THR A 50 -0.15 15.68 -1.95
CA THR A 50 -1.38 15.96 -2.67
C THR A 50 -2.27 16.63 -1.64
N SER A 51 -2.61 17.88 -1.88
CA SER A 51 -3.62 18.60 -1.11
C SER A 51 -5.01 17.95 -1.26
N CYS A 52 -5.16 16.64 -1.01
CA CYS A 52 -6.46 16.05 -0.68
C CYS A 52 -6.86 16.77 0.60
N GLY A 53 -7.58 17.89 0.49
CA GLY A 53 -7.92 18.76 1.62
C GLY A 53 -7.58 20.25 1.47
N GLN A 54 -7.09 20.75 0.32
CA GLN A 54 -7.16 22.21 0.07
C GLN A 54 -8.47 22.54 -0.62
N SER A 55 -9.47 22.86 0.20
CA SER A 55 -10.51 23.85 -0.09
C SER A 55 -10.23 25.07 0.77
#